data_AF-A0A4V6PFN2-F1
#
_entry.id   AF-A0A4V6PFN2-F1
#
_cell.length_a   1.000
_cell.length_b   1.000
_cell.length_c   1.000
_cell.angle_alpha   90.00
_cell.angle_beta   90.00
_cell.angle_gamma   90.00
#
_symmetry.space_group_name_H-M   'P 1'
#
loop_
_entity.id
_entity.type
_entity.pdbx_description
1 polymer ?
#
loop_
_entity_poly.entity_id
_entity_poly.type
_entity_poly.pdbx_seq_one_letter_code
_entity_poly.pdbx_strand_id
1 'polypeptide(L)'
;MSDNKLERYATAALVIGSIVGTYFFSRPRKKNPVQTVLDRKQQKKIDRNLMTPANETFGIVWPVIYTGTIALAIHQALPSQRLNLRYQKAQPWLQASYLLTGIFSYFFSKSDKKNRIGAAVTTINMLPAAIGLHRSLEIGTTRAPEPENTLQKSISIYTGWLTAASAVSATTLVQEAGYFKKNSDAKKWATGLIPLTSAIGFLVSKRLNDPYYLLPIVAALAGIAVKQKDKNQELSVLSASLATALSGIAVAEIRKPDLSGIKQLSALI
;
A
#
# COMPACT_ATOMS: atom_id res chain seq x y z
N MET A 1 -8.19 5.90 33.25
CA MET A 1 -7.56 6.00 31.92
C MET A 1 -7.15 7.45 31.72
N SER A 2 -5.86 7.77 31.85
CA SER A 2 -5.35 9.14 31.67
C SER A 2 -5.65 9.63 30.26
N ASP A 3 -6.10 10.89 30.18
CA ASP A 3 -6.43 11.56 28.93
C ASP A 3 -5.16 11.80 28.11
N ASN A 4 -4.78 10.84 27.26
CA ASN A 4 -3.48 10.82 26.57
C ASN A 4 -3.46 11.73 25.33
N LYS A 5 -3.85 13.01 25.51
CA LYS A 5 -3.77 14.07 24.49
C LYS A 5 -2.39 14.10 23.84
N LEU A 6 -1.34 13.97 24.66
CA LEU A 6 0.05 13.98 24.23
C LEU A 6 0.35 12.89 23.19
N GLU A 7 -0.24 11.70 23.38
CA GLU A 7 -0.03 10.56 22.50
C GLU A 7 -0.65 10.81 21.11
N ARG A 8 -1.83 11.43 21.05
CA ARG A 8 -2.54 11.70 19.78
C ARG A 8 -1.81 12.75 18.95
N TYR A 9 -1.30 13.79 19.60
CA TYR A 9 -0.44 14.77 18.94
C TYR A 9 0.90 14.17 18.53
N ALA A 10 1.49 13.29 19.35
CA ALA A 10 2.70 12.56 18.99
C ALA A 10 2.49 11.67 17.76
N THR A 11 1.35 10.98 17.67
CA THR A 11 0.98 10.20 16.46
C THR A 11 0.89 11.10 15.23
N ALA A 12 0.22 12.25 15.32
CA ALA A 12 0.13 13.19 14.20
C ALA A 12 1.51 13.71 13.77
N ALA A 13 2.35 14.10 14.74
CA ALA A 13 3.71 14.54 14.48
C ALA A 13 4.56 13.43 13.85
N LEU A 14 4.42 12.18 14.30
CA LEU A 14 5.11 11.02 13.73
C LEU A 14 4.69 10.78 12.27
N VAL A 15 3.39 10.78 11.98
CA VAL A 15 2.86 10.59 10.61
C VAL A 15 3.43 11.66 9.68
N ILE A 16 3.27 12.92 10.04
CA ILE A 16 3.75 14.06 9.23
C ILE A 16 5.27 14.02 9.10
N GLY A 17 5.99 13.82 10.21
CA GLY A 17 7.45 13.74 10.24
C GLY A 17 8.00 12.60 9.39
N SER A 18 7.38 11.43 9.40
CA SER A 18 7.78 10.29 8.56
C SER A 18 7.54 10.54 7.08
N ILE A 19 6.44 11.21 6.70
CA ILE A 19 6.17 11.57 5.29
C ILE A 19 7.18 12.61 4.81
N VAL A 20 7.41 13.66 5.60
CA VAL A 20 8.44 14.67 5.31
C VAL A 20 9.81 14.03 5.22
N GLY A 21 10.15 13.14 6.15
CA GLY A 21 11.39 12.37 6.14
C GLY A 21 11.54 11.55 4.85
N THR A 22 10.49 10.84 4.44
CA THR A 22 10.47 10.08 3.17
C THR A 22 10.82 10.98 1.99
N TYR A 23 10.24 12.17 1.90
CA TYR A 23 10.57 13.14 0.84
C TYR A 23 12.06 13.50 0.80
N PHE A 24 12.70 13.70 1.96
CA PHE A 24 14.12 14.02 2.04
C PHE A 24 15.04 12.82 1.80
N PHE A 25 14.67 11.63 2.28
CA PHE A 25 15.45 10.40 2.08
C PHE A 25 15.35 9.83 0.67
N SER A 26 14.22 10.04 -0.01
CA SER A 26 13.98 9.58 -1.38
C SER A 26 14.45 10.57 -2.44
N ARG A 27 14.85 11.80 -2.08
CA ARG A 27 15.45 12.75 -3.02
C ARG A 27 16.83 12.26 -3.46
N PRO A 28 17.16 12.31 -4.76
CA PRO A 28 18.51 12.04 -5.25
C PRO A 28 19.50 12.95 -4.53
N ARG A 29 20.48 12.36 -3.81
CA ARG A 29 21.41 13.11 -2.95
C ARG A 29 22.43 13.97 -3.70
N LYS A 30 22.35 14.09 -5.03
CA LYS A 30 23.18 15.02 -5.82
C LYS A 30 22.38 15.64 -6.96
N LYS A 31 22.36 16.98 -6.99
CA LYS A 31 22.09 17.79 -8.18
C LYS A 31 23.25 17.57 -9.16
N ASN A 32 23.22 16.52 -9.96
CA ASN A 32 24.04 16.43 -11.18
C ASN A 32 23.14 15.85 -12.28
N PRO A 33 22.91 16.56 -13.39
CA PRO A 33 22.01 16.13 -14.46
C PRO A 33 22.55 14.92 -15.26
N VAL A 34 23.75 14.44 -14.94
CA VAL A 34 24.31 13.22 -15.51
C VAL A 34 23.96 12.07 -14.57
N GLN A 35 22.98 11.24 -14.95
CA GLN A 35 22.65 9.98 -14.27
C GLN A 35 23.92 9.20 -13.94
N THR A 36 24.33 9.25 -12.67
CA THR A 36 25.48 8.53 -12.17
C THR A 36 25.30 7.04 -12.45
N VAL A 37 26.38 6.34 -12.82
CA VAL A 37 26.35 4.89 -13.14
C VAL A 37 25.72 4.06 -12.01
N LEU A 38 25.77 4.55 -10.78
CA LEU A 38 25.12 3.97 -9.60
C LEU A 38 23.58 4.00 -9.69
N ASP A 39 22.97 5.09 -10.16
CA ASP A 39 21.51 5.19 -10.33
C ASP A 39 21.03 4.26 -11.45
N ARG A 40 21.78 4.18 -12.56
CA ARG A 40 21.48 3.23 -13.65
C ARG A 40 21.61 1.78 -13.19
N LYS A 41 22.59 1.44 -12.35
CA LYS A 41 22.73 0.09 -11.79
C LYS A 41 21.58 -0.26 -10.84
N GLN A 42 21.11 0.69 -10.03
CA GLN A 42 19.95 0.49 -9.17
C GLN A 42 18.67 0.33 -9.99
N GLN A 43 18.42 1.21 -10.96
CA GLN A 43 17.27 1.13 -11.85
C GLN A 43 17.27 -0.19 -12.65
N LYS A 44 18.41 -0.60 -13.21
CA LYS A 44 18.55 -1.88 -13.93
C LYS A 44 18.21 -3.07 -13.03
N LYS A 45 18.51 -3.03 -11.73
CA LYS A 45 18.14 -4.08 -10.78
C LYS A 45 16.64 -4.07 -10.42
N ILE A 46 16.06 -2.88 -10.27
CA ILE A 46 14.61 -2.73 -10.08
C ILE A 46 13.86 -3.25 -11.32
N ASP A 47 14.37 -2.97 -12.52
CA ASP A 47 13.77 -3.40 -13.78
C ASP A 47 13.92 -4.91 -14.05
N ARG A 48 14.83 -5.60 -13.36
CA ARG A 48 14.86 -7.08 -13.37
C ARG A 48 13.68 -7.68 -12.61
N ASN A 49 13.11 -6.96 -11.65
CA ASN A 49 11.91 -7.38 -10.96
C ASN A 49 10.69 -7.03 -11.81
N LEU A 50 10.23 -8.01 -12.60
CA LEU A 50 9.12 -7.86 -13.54
C LEU A 50 7.76 -7.60 -12.85
N MET A 51 7.65 -7.81 -11.53
CA MET A 51 6.48 -7.45 -10.74
C MET A 51 6.42 -5.95 -10.41
N THR A 52 7.52 -5.22 -10.56
CA THR A 52 7.54 -3.79 -10.21
C THR A 52 6.71 -3.01 -11.23
N PRO A 53 5.68 -2.25 -10.81
CA PRO A 53 4.93 -1.38 -11.72
C PRO A 53 5.79 -0.26 -12.33
N ALA A 54 5.25 0.43 -13.32
CA ALA A 54 5.82 1.67 -13.83
C ALA A 54 5.96 2.73 -12.71
N ASN A 55 6.96 3.61 -12.80
CA ASN A 55 7.26 4.58 -11.74
C ASN A 55 6.10 5.55 -11.51
N GLU A 56 5.36 5.86 -12.57
CA GLU A 56 4.19 6.73 -12.61
C GLU A 56 3.07 6.21 -11.70
N THR A 57 2.93 4.89 -11.57
CA THR A 57 1.94 4.26 -10.68
C THR A 57 2.14 4.68 -9.22
N PHE A 58 3.40 4.80 -8.78
CA PHE A 58 3.73 5.26 -7.43
C PHE A 58 3.33 6.72 -7.23
N GLY A 59 3.49 7.55 -8.27
CA GLY A 59 3.08 8.96 -8.27
C GLY A 59 1.56 9.18 -8.18
N ILE A 60 0.75 8.16 -8.51
CA ILE A 60 -0.71 8.21 -8.39
C ILE A 60 -1.16 7.75 -7.00
N VAL A 61 -0.62 6.62 -6.52
CA VAL A 61 -1.14 5.94 -5.33
C VAL A 61 -0.68 6.60 -4.02
N TRP A 62 0.61 6.96 -3.91
CA TRP A 62 1.16 7.48 -2.66
C TRP A 62 0.61 8.85 -2.24
N PRO A 63 0.39 9.84 -3.13
CA PRO A 63 -0.22 11.10 -2.71
C PRO A 63 -1.61 10.92 -2.09
N VAL A 64 -2.41 9.98 -2.61
CA VAL A 64 -3.74 9.65 -2.03
C VAL A 64 -3.58 9.08 -0.62
N ILE A 65 -2.68 8.11 -0.45
CA ILE A 65 -2.38 7.49 0.85
C ILE A 65 -1.89 8.53 1.86
N TYR A 66 -0.90 9.35 1.48
CA TYR A 66 -0.30 10.35 2.37
C TYR A 66 -1.31 11.43 2.75
N THR A 67 -2.09 11.93 1.79
CA THR A 67 -3.12 12.93 2.09
C THR A 67 -4.15 12.38 3.07
N GLY A 68 -4.67 11.18 2.82
CA GLY A 68 -5.69 10.58 3.67
C GLY A 68 -5.19 10.19 5.06
N THR A 69 -3.96 9.69 5.18
CA THR A 69 -3.37 9.34 6.47
C THR A 69 -2.96 10.58 7.28
N ILE A 70 -2.50 11.67 6.65
CA ILE A 70 -2.31 12.96 7.32
C ILE A 70 -3.64 13.48 7.84
N ALA A 71 -4.68 13.49 7.00
CA ALA A 71 -5.99 13.97 7.40
C ALA A 71 -6.59 13.11 8.53
N LEU A 72 -6.41 11.80 8.49
CA LEU A 72 -6.80 10.88 9.58
C LEU A 72 -6.00 11.14 10.87
N ALA A 73 -4.70 11.42 10.76
CA ALA A 73 -3.86 11.72 11.91
C ALA A 73 -4.21 13.08 12.56
N ILE A 74 -4.59 14.07 11.76
CA ILE A 74 -5.07 15.38 12.25
C ILE A 74 -6.46 15.23 12.87
N HIS A 75 -7.39 14.58 12.16
CA HIS A 75 -8.76 14.40 12.63
C HIS A 75 -8.81 13.61 13.94
N GLN A 76 -8.04 12.53 14.04
CA GLN A 76 -7.95 11.76 15.29
C GLN A 76 -7.30 12.55 16.43
N ALA A 77 -6.65 13.70 16.20
CA ALA A 77 -6.06 14.52 17.26
C ALA A 77 -7.02 15.58 17.80
N LEU A 78 -8.13 15.85 17.12
CA LEU A 78 -9.10 16.87 17.53
C LEU A 78 -9.75 16.55 18.88
N PRO A 79 -10.05 17.55 19.73
CA PRO A 79 -10.71 17.33 21.03
C PRO A 79 -12.03 16.57 20.92
N SER A 80 -12.80 16.81 19.86
CA SER A 80 -14.09 16.14 19.58
C SER A 80 -13.95 14.63 19.37
N GLN A 81 -12.77 14.15 18.94
CA GLN A 81 -12.51 12.74 18.65
C GLN A 81 -11.91 11.97 19.84
N ARG A 82 -11.81 12.59 21.02
CA ARG A 82 -11.14 12.01 22.21
C ARG A 82 -11.74 10.70 22.67
N LEU A 83 -13.06 10.57 22.56
CA LEU A 83 -13.80 9.39 22.97
C LEU A 83 -14.07 8.41 21.81
N ASN A 84 -13.50 8.67 20.62
CA ASN A 84 -13.65 7.78 19.48
C ASN A 84 -12.82 6.51 19.69
N LEU A 85 -13.49 5.42 20.05
CA LEU A 85 -12.87 4.13 20.34
C LEU A 85 -12.12 3.53 19.13
N ARG A 86 -12.59 3.78 17.89
CA ARG A 86 -11.90 3.32 16.69
C ARG A 86 -10.52 3.96 16.57
N TYR A 87 -10.42 5.26 16.80
CA TYR A 87 -9.13 5.95 16.80
C TYR A 87 -8.21 5.52 17.93
N GLN A 88 -8.73 5.32 19.14
CA GLN A 88 -7.92 4.81 20.26
C GLN A 88 -7.33 3.42 19.93
N LYS A 89 -8.12 2.51 19.36
CA LYS A 89 -7.65 1.18 18.91
C LYS A 89 -6.67 1.27 17.74
N ALA A 90 -6.84 2.26 16.86
CA ALA A 90 -6.05 2.42 15.63
C ALA A 90 -4.69 3.06 15.86
N GLN A 91 -4.55 3.86 16.93
CA GLN A 91 -3.35 4.64 17.24
C GLN A 91 -2.03 3.84 17.23
N PRO A 92 -1.88 2.72 17.95
CA PRO A 92 -0.62 1.95 17.93
C PRO A 92 -0.28 1.40 16.54
N TRP A 93 -1.31 1.02 15.75
CA TRP A 93 -1.11 0.51 14.39
C TRP A 93 -0.72 1.61 13.40
N LEU A 94 -1.25 2.83 13.58
CA LEU A 94 -0.84 3.98 12.78
C LEU A 94 0.60 4.38 13.10
N GLN A 95 0.99 4.39 14.38
CA GLN A 95 2.37 4.64 14.79
C GLN A 95 3.31 3.58 14.22
N ALA A 96 2.99 2.29 14.36
CA ALA A 96 3.78 1.20 13.78
C ALA A 96 3.93 1.33 12.25
N SER A 97 2.85 1.65 11.55
CA SER A 97 2.85 1.87 10.09
C SER A 97 3.83 2.98 9.69
N TYR A 98 3.85 4.09 10.41
CA TYR A 98 4.69 5.25 10.08
C TYR A 98 6.12 5.15 10.61
N LEU A 99 6.37 4.38 11.67
CA LEU A 99 7.72 3.97 12.05
C LEU A 99 8.34 3.07 10.98
N LEU A 100 7.59 2.05 10.52
CA LEU A 100 8.04 1.18 9.44
C LEU A 100 8.23 1.94 8.12
N THR A 101 7.41 2.96 7.84
CA THR A 101 7.62 3.86 6.68
C THR A 101 8.95 4.60 6.77
N GLY A 102 9.34 5.08 7.95
CA GLY A 102 10.64 5.69 8.18
C GLY A 102 11.80 4.71 8.00
N ILE A 103 11.67 3.49 8.56
CA ILE A 103 12.66 2.40 8.40
C ILE A 103 12.82 2.01 6.92
N PHE A 104 11.70 1.87 6.20
CA PHE A 104 11.69 1.58 4.78
C PHE A 104 12.46 2.67 4.02
N SER A 105 12.17 3.95 4.30
CA SER A 105 12.83 5.08 3.65
C SER A 105 14.34 5.08 3.87
N TYR A 106 14.79 4.75 5.09
CA TYR A 106 16.21 4.61 5.39
C TYR A 106 16.87 3.50 4.54
N PHE A 107 16.28 2.30 4.50
CA PHE A 107 16.80 1.20 3.70
C PHE A 107 16.76 1.51 2.20
N PHE A 108 15.63 2.02 1.70
CA PHE A 108 15.42 2.31 0.29
C PHE A 108 16.35 3.40 -0.24
N SER A 109 16.81 4.32 0.61
CA SER A 109 17.79 5.35 0.24
C SER A 109 19.18 4.80 -0.15
N LYS A 110 19.44 3.51 0.11
CA LYS A 110 20.73 2.86 -0.13
C LYS A 110 20.57 1.72 -1.14
N SER A 111 21.50 1.66 -2.09
CA SER A 111 21.35 0.81 -3.27
C SER A 111 22.01 -0.57 -3.17
N ASP A 112 22.72 -0.90 -2.09
CA ASP A 112 23.40 -2.19 -1.91
C ASP A 112 22.45 -3.34 -1.54
N LYS A 113 22.95 -4.58 -1.64
CA LYS A 113 22.14 -5.80 -1.45
C LYS A 113 21.49 -5.87 -0.07
N LYS A 114 22.22 -5.54 1.00
CA LYS A 114 21.70 -5.62 2.37
C LYS A 114 20.54 -4.65 2.56
N ASN A 115 20.67 -3.44 2.04
CA ASN A 115 19.61 -2.43 2.15
C ASN A 115 18.40 -2.75 1.26
N ARG A 116 18.57 -3.34 0.07
CA ARG A 116 17.42 -3.84 -0.74
C ARG A 116 16.64 -4.93 -0.01
N ILE A 117 17.33 -5.87 0.64
CA ILE A 117 16.70 -6.90 1.48
C ILE A 117 15.96 -6.24 2.66
N GLY A 118 16.61 -5.30 3.35
CA GLY A 118 16.01 -4.55 4.45
C GLY A 118 14.73 -3.82 4.06
N ALA A 119 14.73 -3.13 2.91
CA ALA A 119 13.54 -2.46 2.38
C ALA A 119 12.41 -3.47 2.09
N ALA A 120 12.71 -4.58 1.42
CA ALA A 120 11.73 -5.62 1.09
C ALA A 120 11.12 -6.27 2.34
N VAL A 121 11.95 -6.65 3.33
CA VAL A 121 11.47 -7.17 4.62
C VAL A 121 10.62 -6.14 5.35
N THR A 122 11.01 -4.87 5.33
CA THR A 122 10.23 -3.80 5.96
C THR A 122 8.86 -3.66 5.32
N THR A 123 8.76 -3.61 3.99
CA THR A 123 7.48 -3.55 3.27
C THR A 123 6.57 -4.72 3.59
N ILE A 124 7.10 -5.94 3.68
CA ILE A 124 6.32 -7.12 4.06
C ILE A 124 5.76 -6.97 5.49
N ASN A 125 6.55 -6.43 6.43
CA ASN A 125 6.10 -6.19 7.81
C ASN A 125 5.13 -4.99 7.95
N MET A 126 5.11 -4.06 6.99
CA MET A 126 4.12 -2.98 6.95
C MET A 126 2.70 -3.52 6.71
N LEU A 127 2.54 -4.62 5.97
CA LEU A 127 1.23 -5.15 5.64
C LEU A 127 0.43 -5.61 6.88
N PRO A 128 0.98 -6.42 7.81
CA PRO A 128 0.32 -6.71 9.08
C PRO A 128 -0.07 -5.46 9.88
N ALA A 129 0.79 -4.43 9.92
CA ALA A 129 0.48 -3.18 10.62
C ALA A 129 -0.70 -2.44 9.97
N ALA A 130 -0.76 -2.41 8.63
CA ALA A 130 -1.86 -1.82 7.89
C ALA A 130 -3.17 -2.61 8.01
N ILE A 131 -3.10 -3.95 8.08
CA ILE A 131 -4.28 -4.79 8.37
C ILE A 131 -4.78 -4.54 9.80
N GLY A 132 -3.87 -4.42 10.78
CA GLY A 132 -4.21 -4.04 12.14
C GLY A 132 -4.89 -2.68 12.20
N LEU A 133 -4.34 -1.69 11.49
CA LEU A 133 -4.92 -0.35 11.37
C LEU A 133 -6.32 -0.39 10.75
N HIS A 134 -6.49 -1.12 9.65
CA HIS A 134 -7.77 -1.30 8.96
C HIS A 134 -8.84 -1.88 9.90
N ARG A 135 -8.50 -2.98 10.59
CA ARG A 135 -9.41 -3.65 11.53
C ARG A 135 -9.74 -2.81 12.74
N SER A 136 -8.75 -2.10 13.30
CA SER A 136 -8.96 -1.21 14.46
C SER A 136 -9.87 -0.02 14.13
N LEU A 137 -9.90 0.41 12.88
CA LEU A 137 -10.85 1.39 12.36
C LEU A 137 -12.21 0.79 11.99
N GLU A 138 -12.41 -0.52 12.19
CA GLU A 138 -13.68 -1.23 11.94
C GLU A 138 -14.19 -1.08 10.49
N ILE A 139 -13.26 -0.86 9.55
CA ILE A 139 -13.57 -0.66 8.12
C ILE A 139 -14.23 -1.92 7.57
N GLY A 140 -15.34 -1.75 6.85
CA GLY A 140 -16.14 -2.85 6.29
C GLY A 140 -16.99 -3.60 7.32
N THR A 141 -16.90 -3.23 8.61
CA THR A 141 -17.70 -3.82 9.70
C THR A 141 -18.81 -2.88 10.16
N THR A 142 -18.47 -1.62 10.45
CA THR A 142 -19.44 -0.57 10.82
C THR A 142 -19.24 0.66 9.95
N ARG A 143 -20.32 1.41 9.71
CA ARG A 143 -20.22 2.68 8.99
C ARG A 143 -19.90 3.80 9.97
N ALA A 144 -18.72 4.40 9.83
CA ALA A 144 -18.34 5.57 10.60
C ALA A 144 -19.09 6.83 10.14
N PRO A 145 -19.26 7.84 11.00
CA PRO A 145 -19.74 9.16 10.57
C PRO A 145 -18.71 9.85 9.66
N GLU A 146 -19.16 10.82 8.86
CA GLU A 146 -18.23 11.71 8.17
C GLU A 146 -17.59 12.71 9.17
N PRO A 147 -16.32 13.11 8.97
CA PRO A 147 -15.45 12.79 7.84
C PRO A 147 -14.68 11.46 7.99
N GLU A 148 -14.81 10.75 9.13
CA GLU A 148 -14.04 9.52 9.42
C GLU A 148 -14.21 8.47 8.33
N ASN A 149 -15.43 8.23 7.84
CA ASN A 149 -15.71 7.26 6.78
C ASN A 149 -14.95 7.55 5.47
N THR A 150 -14.84 8.82 5.06
CA THR A 150 -14.03 9.18 3.88
C THR A 150 -12.55 8.95 4.13
N LEU A 151 -12.05 9.25 5.33
CA LEU A 151 -10.65 9.04 5.70
C LEU A 151 -10.28 7.56 5.76
N GLN A 152 -11.20 6.71 6.22
CA GLN A 152 -11.04 5.25 6.26
C GLN A 152 -10.77 4.67 4.86
N LYS A 153 -11.39 5.19 3.79
CA LYS A 153 -11.13 4.74 2.41
C LYS A 153 -9.66 4.88 2.01
N SER A 154 -8.96 5.87 2.55
CA SER A 154 -7.52 6.03 2.29
C SER A 154 -6.69 4.94 2.98
N ILE A 155 -7.15 4.43 4.12
CA ILE A 155 -6.55 3.28 4.79
C ILE A 155 -6.85 1.99 4.02
N SER A 156 -8.04 1.84 3.45
CA SER A 156 -8.34 0.74 2.51
C SER A 156 -7.36 0.70 1.34
N ILE A 157 -7.12 1.86 0.71
CA ILE A 157 -6.15 2.01 -0.39
C ILE A 157 -4.72 1.74 0.10
N TYR A 158 -4.35 2.20 1.29
CA TYR A 158 -3.03 1.94 1.87
C TYR A 158 -2.79 0.44 2.08
N THR A 159 -3.74 -0.26 2.71
CA THR A 159 -3.62 -1.68 3.01
C THR A 159 -3.63 -2.52 1.73
N GLY A 160 -4.47 -2.19 0.74
CA GLY A 160 -4.46 -2.85 -0.56
C GLY A 160 -3.15 -2.65 -1.30
N TRP A 161 -2.59 -1.43 -1.27
CA TRP A 161 -1.28 -1.14 -1.88
C TRP A 161 -0.16 -1.96 -1.25
N LEU A 162 -0.16 -2.10 0.07
CA LEU A 162 0.85 -2.91 0.76
C LEU A 162 0.79 -4.40 0.42
N THR A 163 -0.36 -4.93 -0.01
CA THR A 163 -0.45 -6.30 -0.55
C THR A 163 0.29 -6.42 -1.87
N ALA A 164 0.05 -5.52 -2.82
CA ALA A 164 0.80 -5.50 -4.08
C ALA A 164 2.30 -5.26 -3.84
N ALA A 165 2.64 -4.31 -2.98
CA ALA A 165 4.03 -3.99 -2.63
C ALA A 165 4.74 -5.17 -1.93
N SER A 166 4.01 -5.99 -1.16
CA SER A 166 4.55 -7.21 -0.56
C SER A 166 4.90 -8.26 -1.62
N ALA A 167 4.11 -8.41 -2.68
CA ALA A 167 4.44 -9.30 -3.80
C ALA A 167 5.71 -8.83 -4.56
N VAL A 168 5.85 -7.52 -4.79
CA VAL A 168 7.07 -6.92 -5.36
C VAL A 168 8.28 -7.15 -4.44
N SER A 169 8.08 -6.99 -3.14
CA SER A 169 9.13 -7.18 -2.12
C SER A 169 9.56 -8.65 -2.00
N ALA A 170 8.62 -9.59 -2.01
CA ALA A 170 8.90 -11.02 -2.04
C ALA A 170 9.71 -11.39 -3.29
N THR A 171 9.35 -10.86 -4.46
CA THR A 171 10.11 -11.06 -5.70
C THR A 171 11.52 -10.48 -5.60
N THR A 172 11.68 -9.34 -4.93
CA THR A 172 12.99 -8.75 -4.65
C THR A 172 13.84 -9.68 -3.79
N LEU A 173 13.28 -10.29 -2.74
CA LEU A 173 14.00 -11.25 -1.90
C LEU A 173 14.46 -12.49 -2.69
N VAL A 174 13.58 -13.03 -3.53
CA VAL A 174 13.91 -14.17 -4.41
C VAL A 174 15.02 -13.82 -5.40
N GLN A 175 14.96 -12.61 -5.98
CA GLN A 175 16.01 -12.10 -6.86
C GLN A 175 17.35 -11.96 -6.12
N GLU A 176 17.36 -11.40 -4.92
CA GLU A 176 18.58 -11.19 -4.12
C GLU A 176 19.17 -12.50 -3.57
N ALA A 177 18.34 -13.53 -3.38
CA ALA A 177 18.78 -14.88 -3.05
C ALA A 177 19.42 -15.62 -4.25
N GLY A 178 19.34 -15.06 -5.47
CA GLY A 178 20.03 -15.58 -6.65
C GLY A 178 19.27 -16.65 -7.43
N TYR A 179 17.95 -16.79 -7.19
CA TYR A 179 17.12 -17.76 -7.91
C TYR A 179 16.89 -17.41 -9.38
N PHE A 180 16.98 -16.13 -9.77
CA PHE A 180 16.85 -15.70 -11.17
C PHE A 180 18.20 -15.77 -11.89
N LYS A 181 18.56 -16.96 -12.37
CA LYS A 181 19.80 -17.22 -13.12
C LYS A 181 19.67 -16.80 -14.59
N LYS A 182 18.48 -16.95 -15.17
CA LYS A 182 18.14 -16.56 -16.55
C LYS A 182 16.95 -15.60 -16.56
N ASN A 183 16.80 -14.82 -17.63
CA ASN A 183 15.64 -13.92 -17.79
C ASN A 183 14.31 -14.69 -17.81
N SER A 184 14.32 -15.94 -18.29
CA SER A 184 13.16 -16.83 -18.28
C SER A 184 12.63 -17.14 -16.87
N ASP A 185 13.51 -17.14 -15.86
CA ASP A 185 13.14 -17.49 -14.49
C ASP A 185 12.29 -16.37 -13.88
N ALA A 186 12.68 -15.12 -14.12
CA ALA A 186 11.91 -13.94 -13.71
C ALA A 186 10.55 -13.88 -14.42
N LYS A 187 10.49 -14.23 -15.72
CA LYS A 187 9.24 -14.30 -16.47
C LYS A 187 8.31 -15.36 -15.89
N LYS A 188 8.79 -16.60 -15.70
CA LYS A 188 7.99 -17.70 -15.09
C LYS A 188 7.47 -17.33 -13.70
N TRP A 189 8.32 -16.72 -12.87
CA TRP A 189 7.93 -16.23 -11.55
C TRP A 189 6.80 -15.20 -11.63
N ALA A 190 6.95 -14.18 -12.48
CA ALA A 190 5.94 -13.14 -12.66
C ALA A 190 4.62 -13.68 -13.23
N THR A 191 4.67 -14.58 -14.21
CA THR A 191 3.49 -15.25 -14.79
C THR A 191 2.65 -15.96 -13.72
N GLY A 192 3.29 -16.59 -12.72
CA GLY A 192 2.58 -17.22 -11.60
C GLY A 192 2.13 -16.21 -10.53
N LEU A 193 2.98 -15.25 -10.19
CA LEU A 193 2.74 -14.34 -9.06
C LEU A 193 1.71 -13.24 -9.37
N ILE A 194 1.57 -12.82 -10.62
CA ILE A 194 0.56 -11.81 -11.03
C ILE A 194 -0.88 -12.30 -10.77
N PRO A 195 -1.31 -13.48 -11.28
CA PRO A 195 -2.62 -14.05 -10.95
C PRO A 195 -2.80 -14.31 -9.45
N LEU A 196 -1.75 -14.82 -8.79
CA LEU A 196 -1.80 -15.08 -7.35
C LEU A 196 -2.04 -13.80 -6.54
N THR A 197 -1.33 -12.71 -6.86
CA THR A 197 -1.50 -11.41 -6.19
C THR A 197 -2.91 -10.85 -6.46
N SER A 198 -3.42 -11.02 -7.68
CA SER A 198 -4.77 -10.60 -8.07
C SER A 198 -5.84 -11.36 -7.28
N ALA A 199 -5.69 -12.69 -7.17
CA ALA A 199 -6.59 -13.55 -6.42
C ALA A 199 -6.55 -13.24 -4.91
N ILE A 200 -5.36 -13.05 -4.33
CA ILE A 200 -5.21 -12.64 -2.93
C ILE A 200 -5.88 -11.29 -2.70
N GLY A 201 -5.63 -10.30 -3.56
CA GLY A 201 -6.23 -8.97 -3.47
C GLY A 201 -7.76 -9.03 -3.45
N PHE A 202 -8.35 -9.82 -4.36
CA PHE A 202 -9.80 -10.08 -4.41
C PHE A 202 -10.33 -10.81 -3.17
N LEU A 203 -9.68 -11.90 -2.75
CA LEU A 203 -10.15 -12.65 -1.58
C LEU A 203 -10.06 -11.81 -0.30
N VAL A 204 -9.02 -10.98 -0.16
CA VAL A 204 -8.88 -10.10 1.00
C VAL A 204 -9.92 -8.97 0.96
N SER A 205 -10.17 -8.34 -0.20
CA SER A 205 -11.23 -7.31 -0.30
C SER A 205 -12.59 -7.87 0.12
N LYS A 206 -12.89 -9.12 -0.25
CA LYS A 206 -14.10 -9.84 0.18
C LYS A 206 -14.13 -10.13 1.68
N ARG A 207 -13.04 -10.65 2.23
CA ARG A 207 -12.95 -10.95 3.66
C ARG A 207 -13.03 -9.71 4.53
N LEU A 208 -12.54 -8.57 4.03
CA LEU A 208 -12.61 -7.29 4.71
C LEU A 208 -13.90 -6.51 4.42
N ASN A 209 -14.77 -7.02 3.54
CA ASN A 209 -15.96 -6.32 3.06
C ASN A 209 -15.66 -4.87 2.61
N ASP A 210 -14.55 -4.71 1.88
CA ASP A 210 -13.99 -3.41 1.54
C ASP A 210 -13.55 -3.37 0.08
N PRO A 211 -14.36 -2.79 -0.82
CA PRO A 211 -14.04 -2.75 -2.24
C PRO A 211 -12.96 -1.72 -2.59
N TYR A 212 -12.72 -0.71 -1.75
CA TYR A 212 -11.67 0.30 -1.99
C TYR A 212 -10.27 -0.31 -1.89
N TYR A 213 -10.15 -1.43 -1.19
CA TYR A 213 -8.94 -2.26 -1.13
C TYR A 213 -8.44 -2.70 -2.52
N LEU A 214 -9.34 -2.87 -3.51
CA LEU A 214 -8.96 -3.33 -4.86
C LEU A 214 -8.33 -2.26 -5.74
N LEU A 215 -8.64 -0.98 -5.51
CA LEU A 215 -8.16 0.13 -6.32
C LEU A 215 -6.62 0.14 -6.47
N PRO A 216 -5.82 0.03 -5.40
CA PRO A 216 -4.37 -0.02 -5.52
C PRO A 216 -3.85 -1.29 -6.21
N ILE A 217 -4.56 -2.43 -6.11
CA ILE A 217 -4.20 -3.67 -6.81
C ILE A 217 -4.38 -3.49 -8.33
N VAL A 218 -5.51 -2.89 -8.73
CA VAL A 218 -5.76 -2.50 -10.12
C VAL A 218 -4.67 -1.56 -10.62
N ALA A 219 -4.33 -0.52 -9.86
CA ALA A 219 -3.28 0.43 -10.22
C ALA A 219 -1.91 -0.25 -10.40
N ALA A 220 -1.55 -1.18 -9.50
CA ALA A 220 -0.32 -1.96 -9.60
C ALA A 220 -0.30 -2.83 -10.87
N LEU A 221 -1.38 -3.55 -11.16
CA LEU A 221 -1.50 -4.38 -12.37
C LEU A 221 -1.44 -3.54 -13.64
N ALA A 222 -2.16 -2.42 -13.70
CA ALA A 222 -2.09 -1.49 -14.82
C ALA A 222 -0.66 -0.95 -15.02
N GLY A 223 0.02 -0.60 -13.93
CA GLY A 223 1.42 -0.17 -13.97
C GLY A 223 2.39 -1.25 -14.45
N ILE A 224 2.19 -2.51 -14.07
CA ILE A 224 2.96 -3.64 -14.61
C ILE A 224 2.68 -3.78 -16.10
N ALA A 225 1.42 -3.69 -16.52
CA ALA A 225 1.05 -3.79 -17.93
C ALA A 225 1.76 -2.75 -18.79
N VAL A 226 1.76 -1.49 -18.35
CA VAL A 226 2.47 -0.38 -19.00
C VAL A 226 3.97 -0.66 -19.06
N LYS A 227 4.59 -1.05 -17.93
CA LYS A 227 6.04 -1.28 -17.86
C LYS A 227 6.51 -2.42 -18.78
N GLN A 228 5.66 -3.43 -18.99
CA GLN A 228 5.99 -4.62 -19.77
C GLN A 228 5.59 -4.54 -21.24
N LYS A 229 4.83 -3.51 -21.66
CA LYS A 229 4.23 -3.40 -23.00
C LYS A 229 5.22 -3.70 -24.14
N ASP A 230 6.39 -3.08 -24.12
CA ASP A 230 7.38 -3.19 -25.21
C ASP A 230 8.47 -4.25 -24.93
N LYS A 231 8.44 -4.90 -23.77
CA LYS A 231 9.49 -5.84 -23.31
C LYS A 231 9.01 -7.27 -23.20
N ASN A 232 7.78 -7.47 -22.72
CA ASN A 232 7.18 -8.76 -22.44
C ASN A 232 5.66 -8.67 -22.69
N GLN A 233 5.26 -8.78 -23.97
CA GLN A 233 3.85 -8.61 -24.38
C GLN A 233 2.90 -9.55 -23.63
N GLU A 234 3.29 -10.81 -23.40
CA GLU A 234 2.49 -11.76 -22.61
C GLU A 234 2.18 -11.27 -21.19
N LEU A 235 3.19 -10.75 -20.47
CA LEU A 235 3.00 -10.21 -19.12
C LEU A 235 2.16 -8.93 -19.16
N SER A 236 2.37 -8.10 -20.18
CA SER A 236 1.59 -6.87 -20.37
C SER A 236 0.09 -7.18 -20.53
N VAL A 237 -0.25 -8.10 -21.43
CA VAL A 237 -1.65 -8.52 -21.68
C VAL A 237 -2.26 -9.20 -20.46
N LEU A 238 -1.51 -10.07 -19.78
CA LEU A 238 -1.97 -10.74 -18.55
C LEU A 238 -2.33 -9.71 -17.47
N SER A 239 -1.42 -8.77 -17.19
CA SER A 239 -1.65 -7.73 -16.18
C SER A 239 -2.79 -6.79 -16.57
N ALA A 240 -2.89 -6.39 -17.84
CA ALA A 240 -3.98 -5.53 -18.33
C ALA A 240 -5.35 -6.21 -18.21
N SER A 241 -5.42 -7.49 -18.56
CA SER A 241 -6.65 -8.29 -18.47
C SER A 241 -7.14 -8.39 -17.03
N LEU A 242 -6.23 -8.71 -16.10
CA LEU A 242 -6.56 -8.81 -14.68
C LEU A 242 -6.92 -7.44 -14.07
N ALA A 243 -6.21 -6.37 -14.45
CA ALA A 243 -6.56 -5.01 -14.04
C ALA A 243 -7.97 -4.64 -14.48
N THR A 244 -8.35 -4.96 -15.73
CA THR A 244 -9.68 -4.69 -16.28
C THR A 244 -10.76 -5.48 -15.54
N ALA A 245 -10.54 -6.78 -15.33
CA ALA A 245 -11.46 -7.64 -14.60
C ALA A 245 -11.69 -7.15 -13.16
N LEU A 246 -10.61 -6.85 -12.42
CA LEU A 246 -10.71 -6.33 -11.06
C LEU A 246 -11.31 -4.92 -11.00
N SER A 247 -11.13 -4.10 -12.02
CA SER A 247 -11.79 -2.79 -12.12
C SER A 247 -13.31 -2.95 -12.22
N GLY A 248 -13.79 -3.86 -13.07
CA GLY A 248 -15.22 -4.16 -13.20
C GLY A 248 -15.82 -4.63 -11.87
N ILE A 249 -15.11 -5.50 -11.16
CA ILE A 249 -15.49 -5.99 -9.83
C ILE A 249 -15.53 -4.84 -8.82
N ALA A 250 -14.49 -4.03 -8.73
CA ALA A 250 -14.42 -2.91 -7.79
C ALA A 250 -15.56 -1.90 -8.03
N VAL A 251 -15.82 -1.53 -9.29
CA VAL A 251 -16.93 -0.63 -9.65
C VAL A 251 -18.28 -1.23 -9.28
N ALA A 252 -18.50 -2.52 -9.59
CA ALA A 252 -19.74 -3.21 -9.26
C ALA A 252 -19.98 -3.27 -7.74
N GLU A 253 -18.93 -3.46 -6.95
CA GLU A 253 -19.03 -3.52 -5.48
C GLU A 253 -19.21 -2.16 -4.83
N ILE A 254 -18.50 -1.13 -5.29
CA ILE A 254 -18.64 0.24 -4.77
C ILE A 254 -20.05 0.78 -5.03
N ARG A 255 -20.69 0.40 -6.15
CA ARG A 255 -22.04 0.83 -6.51
C ARG A 255 -23.15 0.11 -5.74
N LYS A 256 -22.87 -0.99 -5.04
CA LYS A 256 -23.92 -1.71 -4.30
C LYS A 256 -24.49 -0.80 -3.21
N PRO A 257 -25.83 -0.71 -3.07
CA PRO A 257 -26.43 0.02 -1.97
C PRO A 257 -25.93 -0.53 -0.63
N ASP A 258 -25.60 0.36 0.30
CA ASP A 258 -25.25 -0.01 1.67
C ASP A 258 -26.53 -0.46 2.40
N LEU A 259 -26.84 -1.76 2.28
CA LEU A 259 -28.03 -2.38 2.91
C LEU A 259 -27.78 -2.76 4.38
N SER A 260 -26.64 -2.39 4.97
CA SER A 260 -26.28 -2.76 6.35
C SER A 260 -27.27 -2.19 7.38
N GLY A 261 -27.82 -1.00 7.13
CA GLY A 261 -28.86 -0.40 7.98
C GLY A 261 -30.19 -1.16 7.98
N ILE A 262 -30.53 -1.84 6.88
CA ILE A 262 -31.77 -2.63 6.76
C ILE A 262 -31.70 -3.90 7.60
N LYS A 263 -30.52 -4.55 7.64
CA LYS A 263 -30.31 -5.75 8.46
C LYS A 263 -30.35 -5.48 9.97
N GLN A 264 -29.96 -4.29 10.41
CA GLN A 264 -30.06 -3.89 11.81
C GLN A 264 -31.51 -3.60 12.22
N LEU A 265 -32.30 -2.97 11.35
CA LEU A 265 -33.72 -2.72 11.59
C LEU A 265 -34.55 -4.02 11.62
N SER A 266 -34.25 -4.99 10.75
CA SER A 266 -34.95 -6.29 10.75
C SER A 266 -34.59 -7.20 11.94
N ALA A 267 -33.54 -6.90 12.69
CA ALA A 267 -33.16 -7.63 13.90
C ALA A 267 -33.75 -7.01 15.19
N LEU A 268 -34.41 -5.85 15.06
CA LEU A 268 -35.04 -5.09 16.15
C LEU A 268 -36.59 -5.12 16.08
N ILE A 269 -37.15 -5.79 15.06
CA ILE A 269 -38.59 -6.07 14.88
C ILE A 269 -38.78 -7.58 15.01
#